data_AF-A0A0D1CLL2-F1
#
_entry.id   AF-A0A0D1CLL2-F1
#
_cell.length_a   1.000
_cell.length_b   1.000
_cell.length_c   1.000
_cell.angle_alpha   90.00
_cell.angle_beta   90.00
_cell.angle_gamma   90.00
#
_symmetry.space_group_name_H-M   'P 1'
#
loop_
_entity.id
_entity.type
_entity.pdbx_description
1 polymer ?
#
loop_
_entity_poly.entity_id
_entity_poly.type
_entity_poly.pdbx_seq_one_letter_code
_entity_poly.pdbx_strand_id
1 'polypeptide(L)'
;MRSVASYIAASLLMAAGCALCQGPPPPWPGGHQFIGQPPQAPVDPLSSSHWRPVSASSTRVGAIGAGAGIQPRPFGEPAGFAGSEASTGRGPLPGAYPFMGRAGRTPDASPGGIPSAQGGMMGGSVGGNAGSAMSDQLRLESDFPGKPTAAIMYTYVPSTFKKGNPVIVALHHCAGTGPGYFHEYADWPKMADKKGFLMIFPSSPGGTGNCWDVSSKASLEHNGGGDSQTIAEMLKFAIKKYSCSDKAYLVGHSSGAMLTQVMATTYPDLFVAAAAYSGVPSGCFSTQKAKGADWNSTCAGGTLNESLQYWVQQARNMYPGYKGQYPRMMLVHGDQDAVINFNNHREAVKQWCGLHDLNPETPDKKYPLPSQPNYEISVYGSSAVMAISAGHVTHDNPAKGMRLRGLSVLIRLKKPS
;
A
#
# COMPACT_ATOMS: atom_id res chain seq x y z
N MET A 1 34.82 16.91 -26.20
CA MET A 1 34.02 18.10 -25.82
C MET A 1 32.70 18.06 -26.59
N ARG A 2 31.58 18.24 -25.86
CA ARG A 2 30.19 18.50 -26.32
C ARG A 2 29.55 17.37 -27.16
N SER A 3 28.82 16.43 -26.56
CA SER A 3 27.49 16.51 -25.91
C SER A 3 26.41 15.94 -26.84
N VAL A 4 26.19 14.63 -26.68
CA VAL A 4 25.15 13.81 -27.29
C VAL A 4 23.79 14.24 -26.75
N ALA A 5 23.18 15.20 -27.42
CA ALA A 5 21.79 15.62 -27.24
C ALA A 5 21.04 15.34 -28.54
N SER A 6 20.57 14.09 -28.71
CA SER A 6 19.49 13.67 -29.64
C SER A 6 19.42 12.15 -29.71
N TYR A 7 19.00 11.45 -28.65
CA TYR A 7 18.52 10.04 -28.72
C TYR A 7 17.69 9.64 -27.47
N ILE A 8 16.92 10.58 -26.90
CA ILE A 8 16.01 10.31 -25.77
C ILE A 8 14.62 10.84 -26.11
N ALA A 9 14.01 10.25 -27.15
CA ALA A 9 12.63 10.52 -27.54
C ALA A 9 12.02 9.40 -28.41
N ALA A 10 12.33 8.13 -28.16
CA ALA A 10 11.64 7.00 -28.78
C ALA A 10 12.06 5.70 -28.09
N SER A 11 11.27 5.22 -27.13
CA SER A 11 11.19 3.80 -26.67
C SER A 11 10.47 3.71 -25.32
N LEU A 12 9.16 3.96 -25.26
CA LEU A 12 8.25 3.46 -24.20
C LEU A 12 6.76 3.80 -24.52
N LEU A 13 6.37 3.46 -25.76
CA LEU A 13 4.99 3.37 -26.23
C LEU A 13 4.88 2.08 -27.05
N MET A 14 4.72 0.95 -26.35
CA MET A 14 4.28 -0.33 -26.92
C MET A 14 3.45 -1.03 -25.83
N ALA A 15 2.17 -0.67 -25.76
CA ALA A 15 1.11 -1.48 -25.16
C ALA A 15 -0.24 -0.93 -25.65
N ALA A 16 -0.46 -0.98 -26.96
CA ALA A 16 -1.77 -0.93 -27.58
C ALA A 16 -1.72 -1.90 -28.76
N GLY A 17 -2.44 -3.01 -28.65
CA GLY A 17 -2.47 -4.05 -29.68
C GLY A 17 -2.84 -5.42 -29.13
N CYS A 18 -4.09 -5.59 -28.70
CA CYS A 18 -4.79 -6.87 -28.85
C CYS A 18 -6.30 -6.66 -28.70
N ALA A 19 -6.93 -6.28 -29.81
CA ALA A 19 -8.30 -6.67 -30.14
C ALA A 19 -8.42 -6.53 -31.66
N LEU A 20 -8.33 -7.65 -32.36
CA LEU A 20 -9.02 -8.02 -33.59
C LEU A 20 -8.30 -9.27 -34.14
N CYS A 21 -8.78 -10.45 -33.73
CA CYS A 21 -8.76 -11.73 -34.45
C CYS A 21 -9.18 -12.87 -33.49
N GLN A 22 -10.47 -12.92 -33.13
CA GLN A 22 -11.16 -14.21 -33.21
C GLN A 22 -12.03 -14.11 -34.47
N GLY A 23 -11.57 -14.73 -35.55
CA GLY A 23 -12.44 -15.01 -36.69
C GLY A 23 -13.10 -16.37 -36.48
N PRO A 24 -14.42 -16.52 -36.70
CA PRO A 24 -14.98 -17.75 -37.24
C PRO A 24 -14.68 -17.84 -38.76
N PRO A 25 -14.86 -19.02 -39.41
CA PRO A 25 -14.10 -19.50 -40.58
C PRO A 25 -14.50 -18.82 -41.92
N PRO A 26 -13.82 -19.10 -43.07
CA PRO A 26 -13.68 -18.14 -44.17
C PRO A 26 -14.88 -18.09 -45.12
N PRO A 27 -15.11 -16.95 -45.81
CA PRO A 27 -15.87 -16.90 -47.06
C PRO A 27 -14.99 -16.53 -48.27
N TRP A 28 -15.29 -17.14 -49.42
CA TRP A 28 -14.70 -16.88 -50.74
C TRP A 28 -15.12 -15.49 -51.33
N PRO A 29 -14.51 -15.02 -52.45
CA PRO A 29 -14.19 -13.61 -52.69
C PRO A 29 -15.25 -12.84 -53.51
N GLY A 30 -15.25 -11.52 -53.34
CA GLY A 30 -15.93 -10.56 -54.21
C GLY A 30 -15.41 -9.14 -53.93
N GLY A 31 -14.89 -8.47 -54.95
CA GLY A 31 -14.19 -7.18 -54.83
C GLY A 31 -15.08 -5.97 -54.63
N HIS A 32 -14.46 -4.83 -54.31
CA HIS A 32 -14.46 -3.59 -55.11
C HIS A 32 -13.66 -2.51 -54.36
N GLN A 33 -12.83 -1.79 -55.11
CA GLN A 33 -12.02 -0.65 -54.68
C GLN A 33 -12.89 0.57 -54.36
N PHE A 34 -12.54 1.33 -53.32
CA PHE A 34 -12.68 2.78 -53.31
C PHE A 34 -11.47 3.43 -52.63
N ILE A 35 -11.05 4.54 -53.23
CA ILE A 35 -9.77 5.23 -53.10
C ILE A 35 -9.90 6.39 -52.11
N GLY A 36 -8.88 6.55 -51.24
CA GLY A 36 -8.32 7.87 -50.92
C GLY A 36 -8.88 8.68 -49.75
N GLN A 37 -8.34 8.46 -48.55
CA GLN A 37 -7.95 9.56 -47.65
C GLN A 37 -6.59 9.21 -47.02
N PRO A 38 -5.64 10.17 -46.91
CA PRO A 38 -4.38 9.90 -46.21
C PRO A 38 -4.69 9.60 -44.73
N PRO A 39 -3.97 8.65 -44.10
CA PRO A 39 -4.17 8.34 -42.69
C PRO A 39 -3.94 9.62 -41.88
N GLN A 40 -4.98 10.09 -41.20
CA GLN A 40 -4.81 11.08 -40.15
C GLN A 40 -3.77 10.52 -39.17
N ALA A 41 -2.76 11.33 -38.88
CA ALA A 41 -1.73 11.00 -37.90
C ALA A 41 -2.40 10.50 -36.61
N PRO A 42 -1.82 9.49 -35.91
CA PRO A 42 -2.36 9.01 -34.66
C PRO A 42 -2.53 10.18 -33.70
N VAL A 43 -3.78 10.53 -33.39
CA VAL A 43 -4.08 11.54 -32.40
C VAL A 43 -3.57 10.99 -31.07
N ASP A 44 -2.49 11.56 -30.55
CA ASP A 44 -1.98 11.25 -29.23
C ASP A 44 -3.09 11.56 -28.20
N PRO A 45 -3.67 10.56 -27.52
CA PRO A 45 -4.72 10.81 -26.54
C PRO A 45 -4.21 11.58 -25.31
N LEU A 46 -2.89 11.79 -25.19
CA LEU A 46 -2.25 12.67 -24.19
C LEU A 46 -2.08 14.12 -24.66
N SER A 47 -2.38 14.45 -25.92
CA SER A 47 -2.36 15.83 -26.43
C SER A 47 -3.57 16.66 -25.99
N SER A 48 -4.62 16.02 -25.46
CA SER A 48 -5.79 16.74 -24.97
C SER A 48 -5.53 17.33 -23.59
N SER A 49 -5.42 18.66 -23.52
CA SER A 49 -5.16 19.49 -22.34
C SER A 49 -6.30 19.54 -21.31
N HIS A 50 -7.29 18.64 -21.38
CA HIS A 50 -8.54 18.78 -20.64
C HIS A 50 -8.98 17.48 -19.96
N TRP A 51 -8.74 17.41 -18.66
CA TRP A 51 -9.36 16.44 -17.76
C TRP A 51 -10.86 16.73 -17.66
N ARG A 52 -11.72 15.73 -17.90
CA ARG A 52 -13.17 15.80 -17.63
C ARG A 52 -13.56 14.89 -16.46
N PRO A 53 -14.33 15.36 -15.47
CA PRO A 53 -14.92 14.53 -14.42
C PRO A 53 -16.10 13.71 -14.96
N VAL A 54 -16.32 12.51 -14.43
CA VAL A 54 -17.50 11.67 -14.76
C VAL A 54 -18.21 11.26 -13.48
N SER A 55 -19.51 11.58 -13.40
CA SER A 55 -20.45 11.18 -12.34
C SER A 55 -20.82 9.69 -12.43
N ALA A 56 -20.96 9.03 -11.29
CA ALA A 56 -21.31 7.62 -11.22
C ALA A 56 -22.81 7.37 -11.49
N SER A 57 -23.13 6.45 -12.40
CA SER A 57 -24.45 5.81 -12.51
C SER A 57 -24.37 4.36 -12.04
N SER A 58 -25.32 3.96 -11.20
CA SER A 58 -25.41 2.64 -10.56
C SER A 58 -26.02 1.57 -11.48
N THR A 59 -25.48 0.36 -11.43
CA THR A 59 -26.19 -0.86 -11.84
C THR A 59 -26.08 -1.91 -10.74
N ARG A 60 -27.22 -2.48 -10.35
CA ARG A 60 -27.37 -3.55 -9.35
C ARG A 60 -26.91 -4.90 -9.92
N VAL A 61 -26.31 -5.74 -9.10
CA VAL A 61 -26.22 -7.19 -9.33
C VAL A 61 -26.63 -7.95 -8.06
N GLY A 62 -27.37 -9.04 -8.27
CA GLY A 62 -28.16 -9.78 -7.28
C GLY A 62 -27.39 -10.68 -6.32
N ALA A 63 -28.11 -11.07 -5.27
CA ALA A 63 -27.64 -11.88 -4.14
C ALA A 63 -27.43 -13.35 -4.51
N ILE A 64 -26.43 -13.97 -3.88
CA ILE A 64 -26.29 -15.42 -3.73
C ILE A 64 -26.03 -15.77 -2.26
N GLY A 65 -26.60 -16.90 -1.85
CA GLY A 65 -27.04 -17.21 -0.49
C GLY A 65 -25.97 -17.61 0.52
N ALA A 66 -26.40 -17.55 1.79
CA ALA A 66 -25.63 -17.88 2.98
C ALA A 66 -25.39 -19.39 3.13
N GLY A 67 -24.17 -19.77 3.51
CA GLY A 67 -23.80 -21.12 3.89
C GLY A 67 -22.80 -21.12 5.05
N ALA A 68 -23.19 -21.81 6.12
CA ALA A 68 -22.42 -22.28 7.29
C ALA A 68 -21.59 -21.25 8.10
N GLY A 69 -22.08 -20.97 9.31
CA GLY A 69 -21.42 -20.11 10.29
C GLY A 69 -20.10 -20.67 10.80
N ILE A 70 -19.01 -20.06 10.38
CA ILE A 70 -17.72 -20.10 11.08
C ILE A 70 -17.71 -18.88 12.00
N GLN A 71 -17.71 -19.09 13.32
CA GLN A 71 -17.38 -18.01 14.26
C GLN A 71 -15.91 -17.64 14.03
N PRO A 72 -15.59 -16.43 13.57
CA PRO A 72 -14.21 -16.08 13.27
C PRO A 72 -13.40 -15.91 14.56
N ARG A 73 -12.16 -16.42 14.55
CA ARG A 73 -11.19 -16.15 15.61
C ARG A 73 -10.86 -14.65 15.65
N PRO A 74 -10.66 -14.05 16.83
CA PRO A 74 -10.17 -12.68 16.95
C PRO A 74 -8.84 -12.52 16.21
N PHE A 75 -8.56 -11.31 15.70
CA PHE A 75 -7.30 -11.04 15.00
C PHE A 75 -6.07 -11.54 15.79
N GLY A 76 -5.18 -12.25 15.10
CA GLY A 76 -3.82 -12.52 15.57
C GLY A 76 -3.62 -13.78 16.42
N GLU A 77 -4.64 -14.62 16.62
CA GLU A 77 -4.44 -15.90 17.32
C GLU A 77 -3.96 -17.03 16.36
N PRO A 78 -2.87 -17.75 16.69
CA PRO A 78 -2.43 -18.90 15.91
C PRO A 78 -3.44 -20.05 16.00
N ALA A 79 -3.42 -20.94 15.01
CA ALA A 79 -4.31 -22.09 14.99
C ALA A 79 -4.02 -23.05 16.16
N GLY A 80 -4.94 -23.14 17.12
CA GLY A 80 -4.95 -24.21 18.11
C GLY A 80 -5.29 -25.55 17.46
N PHE A 81 -4.49 -26.59 17.72
CA PHE A 81 -4.83 -27.97 17.37
C PHE A 81 -6.12 -28.38 18.09
N ALA A 82 -7.13 -28.78 17.32
CA ALA A 82 -8.30 -29.46 17.86
C ALA A 82 -7.89 -30.88 18.31
N GLY A 83 -7.79 -31.08 19.61
CA GLY A 83 -7.64 -32.39 20.26
C GLY A 83 -8.86 -32.66 21.13
N SER A 84 -9.44 -33.84 20.93
CA SER A 84 -10.68 -34.39 21.50
C SER A 84 -10.76 -34.43 23.03
N GLU A 85 -12.00 -34.41 23.53
CA GLU A 85 -12.42 -34.60 24.92
C GLU A 85 -11.77 -35.82 25.62
N ALA A 86 -11.39 -35.64 26.90
CA ALA A 86 -11.50 -36.65 27.95
C ALA A 86 -11.46 -35.99 29.35
N SER A 87 -12.17 -36.60 30.29
CA SER A 87 -12.71 -36.04 31.53
C SER A 87 -11.85 -36.19 32.79
N THR A 88 -12.11 -35.30 33.77
CA THR A 88 -12.05 -35.45 35.26
C THR A 88 -10.81 -36.03 35.97
N GLY A 89 -10.29 -35.31 36.99
CA GLY A 89 -9.58 -35.91 38.13
C GLY A 89 -8.70 -34.96 38.95
N ARG A 90 -8.87 -34.93 40.29
CA ARG A 90 -8.14 -34.10 41.27
C ARG A 90 -6.74 -34.66 41.63
N GLY A 91 -5.75 -33.74 41.77
CA GLY A 91 -4.45 -33.69 42.54
C GLY A 91 -3.69 -34.95 43.04
N PRO A 92 -2.58 -34.83 43.83
CA PRO A 92 -1.57 -33.77 44.03
C PRO A 92 -0.09 -34.25 43.84
N LEU A 93 0.90 -33.33 43.91
CA LEU A 93 2.38 -33.53 43.92
C LEU A 93 2.87 -34.40 45.13
N PRO A 94 4.09 -35.05 45.18
CA PRO A 94 5.42 -34.38 45.34
C PRO A 94 6.75 -35.15 45.02
N GLY A 95 7.90 -34.42 45.06
CA GLY A 95 9.28 -34.87 45.44
C GLY A 95 10.18 -35.45 44.33
N ALA A 96 11.51 -35.28 44.26
CA ALA A 96 12.51 -34.78 45.21
C ALA A 96 13.87 -34.45 44.50
N TYR A 97 14.65 -33.56 45.15
CA TYR A 97 16.10 -33.25 45.01
C TYR A 97 17.00 -34.46 45.42
N PRO A 98 18.37 -34.50 45.38
CA PRO A 98 19.38 -33.41 45.47
C PRO A 98 20.67 -33.57 44.57
N PHE A 99 21.60 -32.61 44.45
CA PHE A 99 22.80 -32.47 45.32
C PHE A 99 23.59 -31.17 45.04
N MET A 100 24.30 -30.70 46.08
CA MET A 100 25.09 -29.46 46.21
C MET A 100 26.48 -29.47 45.54
N GLY A 101 26.94 -28.27 45.17
CA GLY A 101 28.37 -27.94 44.97
C GLY A 101 28.61 -26.44 44.71
N ARG A 102 28.88 -25.66 45.77
CA ARG A 102 29.43 -24.28 45.79
C ARG A 102 30.75 -24.19 44.99
N ALA A 103 31.27 -23.09 44.45
CA ALA A 103 31.00 -21.65 44.53
C ALA A 103 31.71 -20.93 43.34
N GLY A 104 31.21 -19.77 42.91
CA GLY A 104 31.93 -18.84 42.03
C GLY A 104 31.05 -17.65 41.64
N ARG A 105 31.46 -16.44 42.04
CA ARG A 105 30.74 -15.16 41.83
C ARG A 105 30.78 -14.72 40.36
N THR A 106 29.70 -14.13 39.85
CA THR A 106 29.59 -12.81 39.16
C THR A 106 28.21 -12.65 38.48
N PRO A 107 27.74 -11.42 38.19
CA PRO A 107 26.31 -11.07 38.19
C PRO A 107 25.61 -11.13 36.82
N ASP A 108 24.28 -11.14 36.91
CA ASP A 108 23.23 -11.13 35.88
C ASP A 108 23.58 -10.43 34.56
N ALA A 109 23.35 -11.16 33.46
CA ALA A 109 23.21 -10.63 32.11
C ALA A 109 21.73 -10.66 31.69
N SER A 110 21.11 -9.48 31.60
CA SER A 110 19.88 -9.25 30.85
C SER A 110 20.17 -9.25 29.33
N PRO A 111 19.35 -9.85 28.45
CA PRO A 111 19.57 -9.76 27.02
C PRO A 111 19.07 -8.43 26.43
N GLY A 112 20.03 -7.55 26.15
CA GLY A 112 20.27 -6.96 24.82
C GLY A 112 19.20 -6.11 24.16
N GLY A 113 19.23 -4.81 24.42
CA GLY A 113 18.57 -3.77 23.60
C GLY A 113 19.26 -3.54 22.25
N ILE A 114 18.48 -2.96 21.33
CA ILE A 114 18.86 -2.60 19.97
C ILE A 114 19.98 -1.53 20.00
N PRO A 115 21.11 -1.68 19.27
CA PRO A 115 22.20 -0.71 19.35
C PRO A 115 21.89 0.60 18.62
N SER A 116 21.94 1.70 19.37
CA SER A 116 22.02 3.07 18.87
C SER A 116 23.44 3.36 18.38
N ALA A 117 23.63 3.56 17.08
CA ALA A 117 24.92 4.02 16.55
C ALA A 117 25.07 5.54 16.80
N GLN A 118 25.76 5.92 17.87
CA GLN A 118 26.31 7.26 18.06
C GLN A 118 27.68 7.34 17.35
N GLY A 119 27.70 7.99 16.18
CA GLY A 119 28.94 8.49 15.56
C GLY A 119 29.09 9.97 15.89
N GLY A 120 30.16 10.33 16.60
CA GLY A 120 30.44 11.71 17.00
C GLY A 120 30.78 12.62 15.81
N MET A 121 30.37 13.89 15.90
CA MET A 121 30.92 14.97 15.09
C MET A 121 31.35 16.12 16.00
N MET A 122 32.66 16.34 16.06
CA MET A 122 33.30 17.56 16.55
C MET A 122 33.09 18.68 15.52
N GLY A 123 32.88 19.89 16.03
CA GLY A 123 32.42 21.05 15.28
C GLY A 123 33.35 21.54 14.17
N GLY A 124 32.71 21.94 13.08
CA GLY A 124 33.24 22.81 12.03
C GLY A 124 32.07 23.59 11.44
N SER A 125 31.92 24.85 11.85
CA SER A 125 30.92 25.77 11.32
C SER A 125 31.25 26.18 9.89
N VAL A 126 30.45 25.69 8.94
CA VAL A 126 30.25 26.35 7.65
C VAL A 126 28.74 26.32 7.36
N GLY A 127 28.12 27.49 7.44
CA GLY A 127 26.70 27.67 7.12
C GLY A 127 26.42 27.32 5.67
N GLY A 128 25.52 26.35 5.46
CA GLY A 128 25.00 25.97 4.16
C GLY A 128 23.55 25.51 4.34
N ASN A 129 22.62 26.47 4.25
CA ASN A 129 21.20 26.29 4.45
C ASN A 129 20.54 25.54 3.26
N ALA A 130 20.86 24.26 3.07
CA ALA A 130 20.29 23.43 2.00
C ALA A 130 19.05 22.61 2.44
N GLY A 131 18.83 22.46 3.75
CA GLY A 131 17.65 21.76 4.31
C GLY A 131 16.38 22.61 4.39
N SER A 132 16.51 23.94 4.41
CA SER A 132 15.39 24.89 4.55
C SER A 132 14.61 25.11 3.24
N ALA A 133 15.27 25.06 2.08
CA ALA A 133 14.65 25.50 0.82
C ALA A 133 13.55 24.56 0.28
N MET A 134 13.48 23.31 0.76
CA MET A 134 12.46 22.34 0.33
C MET A 134 11.36 22.14 1.39
N SER A 135 11.60 22.41 2.68
CA SER A 135 10.49 22.47 3.67
C SER A 135 9.56 23.64 3.39
N ASP A 136 10.09 24.72 2.81
CA ASP A 136 9.31 25.88 2.35
C ASP A 136 8.28 25.54 1.25
N GLN A 137 8.39 24.37 0.62
CA GLN A 137 7.42 23.90 -0.38
C GLN A 137 6.26 23.10 0.22
N LEU A 138 6.46 22.50 1.40
CA LEU A 138 5.41 21.79 2.12
C LEU A 138 4.60 22.76 2.97
N ARG A 139 3.29 22.70 2.85
CA ARG A 139 2.38 23.45 3.71
C ARG A 139 1.96 22.58 4.87
N LEU A 140 2.25 23.03 6.08
CA LEU A 140 1.67 22.47 7.30
C LEU A 140 0.17 22.83 7.35
N GLU A 141 -0.68 21.82 7.52
CA GLU A 141 -2.12 21.97 7.62
C GLU A 141 -2.58 21.72 9.06
N SER A 142 -2.98 22.78 9.77
CA SER A 142 -3.35 22.72 11.18
C SER A 142 -4.86 22.67 11.44
N ASP A 143 -5.71 22.97 10.47
CA ASP A 143 -7.12 23.34 10.76
C ASP A 143 -8.16 22.34 10.22
N PHE A 144 -7.75 21.10 9.94
CA PHE A 144 -8.69 20.06 9.54
C PHE A 144 -9.47 19.50 10.76
N PRO A 145 -10.80 19.32 10.67
CA PRO A 145 -11.58 18.75 11.76
C PRO A 145 -11.31 17.25 11.93
N GLY A 146 -11.79 16.65 13.03
CA GLY A 146 -11.77 15.19 13.20
C GLY A 146 -10.37 14.60 13.34
N LYS A 147 -9.61 15.06 14.35
CA LYS A 147 -8.25 14.57 14.67
C LYS A 147 -8.25 13.67 15.90
N PRO A 148 -8.73 12.41 15.82
CA PRO A 148 -8.72 11.52 16.97
C PRO A 148 -7.30 11.14 17.41
N THR A 149 -6.29 11.36 16.56
CA THR A 149 -4.87 11.21 16.88
C THR A 149 -4.07 12.48 16.59
N ALA A 150 -2.84 12.56 17.11
CA ALA A 150 -1.95 13.71 16.91
C ALA A 150 -1.17 13.67 15.58
N ALA A 151 -1.66 12.94 14.57
CA ALA A 151 -1.01 12.88 13.26
C ALA A 151 -1.02 14.27 12.60
N ILE A 152 0.09 14.63 11.95
CA ILE A 152 0.31 15.95 11.37
C ILE A 152 0.15 15.87 9.86
N MET A 153 -0.52 16.86 9.26
CA MET A 153 -0.74 16.89 7.82
C MET A 153 0.19 17.90 7.15
N TYR A 154 0.94 17.44 6.15
CA TYR A 154 1.66 18.31 5.22
C TYR A 154 1.10 18.13 3.81
N THR A 155 1.00 19.21 3.05
CA THR A 155 0.58 19.16 1.65
C THR A 155 1.61 19.78 0.73
N TYR A 156 1.75 19.19 -0.45
CA TYR A 156 2.46 19.76 -1.57
C TYR A 156 1.48 20.03 -2.71
N VAL A 157 1.36 21.29 -3.09
CA VAL A 157 0.44 21.75 -4.15
C VAL A 157 1.27 22.39 -5.25
N PRO A 158 1.52 21.68 -6.37
CA PRO A 158 2.32 22.25 -7.45
C PRO A 158 1.61 23.44 -8.09
N SER A 159 2.36 24.39 -8.65
CA SER A 159 1.80 25.57 -9.32
C SER A 159 0.94 25.21 -10.54
N THR A 160 1.13 24.01 -11.10
CA THR A 160 0.35 23.44 -12.22
C THR A 160 -0.96 22.78 -11.78
N PHE A 161 -1.24 22.71 -10.48
CA PHE A 161 -2.47 22.13 -9.95
C PHE A 161 -3.72 22.92 -10.39
N LYS A 162 -4.78 22.19 -10.75
CA LYS A 162 -6.09 22.73 -11.12
C LYS A 162 -7.18 22.02 -10.32
N LYS A 163 -8.31 22.69 -10.09
CA LYS A 163 -9.49 22.07 -9.47
C LYS A 163 -9.90 20.80 -10.23
N GLY A 164 -10.27 19.76 -9.50
CA GLY A 164 -10.58 18.43 -10.01
C GLY A 164 -9.37 17.53 -10.27
N ASN A 165 -8.14 18.03 -10.13
CA ASN A 165 -6.96 17.19 -10.31
C ASN A 165 -6.85 16.13 -9.20
N PRO A 166 -6.16 15.01 -9.47
CA PRO A 166 -5.98 13.94 -8.49
C PRO A 166 -5.23 14.39 -7.24
N VAL A 167 -5.43 13.62 -6.16
CA VAL A 167 -4.68 13.71 -4.92
C VAL A 167 -4.05 12.36 -4.59
N ILE A 168 -2.82 12.40 -4.09
CA ILE A 168 -2.07 11.22 -3.64
C ILE A 168 -1.71 11.39 -2.18
N VAL A 169 -2.02 10.40 -1.33
CA VAL A 169 -1.57 10.35 0.05
C VAL A 169 -0.35 9.42 0.14
N ALA A 170 0.76 9.96 0.62
CA ALA A 170 2.04 9.29 0.72
C ALA A 170 2.38 9.01 2.19
N LEU A 171 2.34 7.74 2.59
CA LEU A 171 2.49 7.28 3.97
C LEU A 171 3.91 6.75 4.22
N HIS A 172 4.62 7.39 5.14
CA HIS A 172 6.03 7.08 5.42
C HIS A 172 6.22 5.76 6.20
N HIS A 173 7.46 5.25 6.19
CA HIS A 173 7.90 4.10 6.98
C HIS A 173 8.17 4.47 8.45
N CYS A 174 8.36 3.49 9.35
CA CYS A 174 8.76 3.76 10.74
C CYS A 174 10.03 4.62 10.83
N ALA A 175 10.20 5.37 11.92
CA ALA A 175 11.23 6.39 12.14
C ALA A 175 11.16 7.61 11.17
N GLY A 176 10.37 7.53 10.11
CA GLY A 176 10.17 8.62 9.16
C GLY A 176 9.22 9.71 9.66
N THR A 177 9.05 10.73 8.80
CA THR A 177 8.06 11.81 8.93
C THR A 177 7.54 12.15 7.54
N GLY A 178 6.41 12.84 7.45
CA GLY A 178 5.88 13.37 6.18
C GLY A 178 6.91 14.19 5.40
N PRO A 179 7.53 15.24 5.99
CA PRO A 179 8.59 16.00 5.33
C PRO A 179 9.82 15.14 4.97
N GLY A 180 10.25 14.22 5.84
CA GLY A 180 11.34 13.30 5.54
C GLY A 180 11.04 12.46 4.29
N TYR A 181 9.82 11.91 4.20
CA TYR A 181 9.38 11.09 3.07
C TYR A 181 9.25 11.90 1.77
N PHE A 182 8.82 13.16 1.85
CA PHE A 182 8.84 14.08 0.71
C PHE A 182 10.25 14.27 0.13
N HIS A 183 11.27 14.39 0.98
CA HIS A 183 12.66 14.52 0.53
C HIS A 183 13.24 13.21 0.02
N GLU A 184 12.94 12.09 0.69
CA GLU A 184 13.42 10.76 0.31
C GLU A 184 12.96 10.37 -1.10
N TYR A 185 11.75 10.78 -1.50
CA TYR A 185 11.16 10.53 -2.82
C TYR A 185 10.97 11.81 -3.62
N ALA A 186 12.02 12.63 -3.75
CA ALA A 186 12.00 13.90 -4.46
C ALA A 186 11.54 13.82 -5.93
N ASP A 187 11.48 12.62 -6.54
CA ASP A 187 10.92 12.43 -7.87
C ASP A 187 9.39 12.45 -7.92
N TRP A 188 8.69 12.21 -6.79
CA TRP A 188 7.24 12.33 -6.74
C TRP A 188 6.77 13.78 -6.81
N PRO A 189 7.32 14.73 -6.03
CA PRO A 189 7.03 16.16 -6.20
C PRO A 189 7.35 16.67 -7.61
N LYS A 190 8.49 16.28 -8.20
CA LYS A 190 8.80 16.62 -9.60
C LYS A 190 7.77 16.06 -10.60
N MET A 191 7.17 14.92 -10.28
CA MET A 191 6.08 14.37 -11.09
C MET A 191 4.77 15.13 -10.86
N ALA A 192 4.50 15.54 -9.62
CA ALA A 192 3.37 16.41 -9.27
C ALA A 192 3.45 17.73 -10.03
N ASP A 193 4.63 18.38 -10.10
CA ASP A 193 4.85 19.57 -10.91
C ASP A 193 4.50 19.36 -12.38
N LYS A 194 4.92 18.23 -12.95
CA LYS A 194 4.70 17.91 -14.37
C LYS A 194 3.27 17.49 -14.70
N LYS A 195 2.53 16.92 -13.74
CA LYS A 195 1.22 16.28 -13.97
C LYS A 195 0.06 16.97 -13.25
N GLY A 196 0.36 17.91 -12.36
CA GLY A 196 -0.60 18.76 -11.67
C GLY A 196 -1.41 18.07 -10.57
N PHE A 197 -0.94 16.97 -9.97
CA PHE A 197 -1.66 16.35 -8.84
C PHE A 197 -1.20 16.91 -7.49
N LEU A 198 -2.11 16.94 -6.52
CA LEU A 198 -1.81 17.31 -5.13
C LEU A 198 -1.21 16.12 -4.40
N MET A 199 -0.28 16.36 -3.47
CA MET A 199 0.22 15.31 -2.58
C MET A 199 -0.01 15.67 -1.10
N ILE A 200 -0.42 14.69 -0.31
CA ILE A 200 -0.49 14.77 1.15
C ILE A 200 0.62 13.87 1.71
N PHE A 201 1.43 14.41 2.61
CA PHE A 201 2.49 13.71 3.33
C PHE A 201 2.21 13.77 4.84
N PRO A 202 1.35 12.88 5.36
CA PRO A 202 1.09 12.82 6.79
C PRO A 202 2.34 12.42 7.58
N SER A 203 2.52 12.94 8.80
CA SER A 203 3.43 12.39 9.81
C SER A 203 2.64 11.64 10.87
N SER A 204 3.11 10.47 11.27
CA SER A 204 2.52 9.71 12.38
C SER A 204 2.56 10.50 13.69
N PRO A 205 1.73 10.17 14.69
CA PRO A 205 1.73 10.83 16.00
C PRO A 205 3.03 10.68 16.81
N GLY A 206 4.03 9.96 16.30
CA GLY A 206 5.33 9.81 16.95
C GLY A 206 5.39 8.80 18.10
N GLY A 207 4.43 7.86 18.15
CA GLY A 207 4.40 6.78 19.14
C GLY A 207 5.53 5.76 18.93
N THR A 208 5.22 4.47 19.09
CA THR A 208 6.19 3.37 18.96
C THR A 208 7.02 3.47 17.67
N GLY A 209 8.26 3.93 17.79
CA GLY A 209 9.21 4.08 16.67
C GLY A 209 8.76 4.99 15.54
N ASN A 210 7.88 5.98 15.78
CA ASN A 210 7.20 6.78 14.73
C ASN A 210 6.48 5.92 13.68
N CYS A 211 6.08 4.69 14.00
CA CYS A 211 5.25 3.87 13.14
C CYS A 211 3.79 4.35 13.16
N TRP A 212 3.04 3.99 12.11
CA TRP A 212 1.60 4.16 12.06
C TRP A 212 0.88 3.14 12.94
N ASP A 213 -0.24 3.55 13.54
CA ASP A 213 -1.15 2.61 14.19
C ASP A 213 -1.88 1.77 13.13
N VAL A 214 -1.48 0.51 13.01
CA VAL A 214 -2.08 -0.52 12.14
C VAL A 214 -2.46 -1.77 12.94
N SER A 215 -2.49 -1.64 14.26
CA SER A 215 -2.62 -2.77 15.20
C SER A 215 -3.81 -2.61 16.14
N SER A 216 -4.21 -1.38 16.46
CA SER A 216 -5.28 -1.14 17.42
C SER A 216 -6.67 -1.29 16.79
N LYS A 217 -7.66 -1.60 17.64
CA LYS A 217 -9.08 -1.61 17.25
C LYS A 217 -9.50 -0.27 16.64
N ALA A 218 -9.05 0.84 17.21
CA ALA A 218 -9.40 2.18 16.74
C ALA A 218 -8.92 2.47 15.31
N SER A 219 -7.76 1.93 14.89
CA SER A 219 -7.25 2.14 13.54
C SER A 219 -7.76 1.08 12.54
N LEU A 220 -8.16 -0.10 13.03
CA LEU A 220 -8.68 -1.21 12.23
C LEU A 220 -10.21 -1.19 12.06
N GLU A 221 -10.86 -0.08 12.39
CA GLU A 221 -12.31 0.10 12.27
C GLU A 221 -12.64 1.46 11.63
N HIS A 222 -13.59 1.45 10.70
CA HIS A 222 -14.13 2.65 10.06
C HIS A 222 -14.73 3.57 11.12
N ASN A 223 -14.25 4.82 11.19
CA ASN A 223 -14.55 5.79 12.24
C ASN A 223 -14.21 5.31 13.67
N GLY A 224 -13.25 4.39 13.83
CA GLY A 224 -12.84 3.83 15.13
C GLY A 224 -11.98 4.76 16.00
N GLY A 225 -11.54 5.91 15.48
CA GLY A 225 -10.78 6.91 16.24
C GLY A 225 -9.27 6.65 16.31
N GLY A 226 -8.70 5.93 15.34
CA GLY A 226 -7.26 5.71 15.18
C GLY A 226 -6.64 6.54 14.06
N ASP A 227 -5.38 6.23 13.72
CA ASP A 227 -4.63 6.94 12.67
C ASP A 227 -5.34 6.88 11.32
N SER A 228 -5.97 5.73 10.99
CA SER A 228 -6.72 5.58 9.74
C SER A 228 -7.83 6.63 9.59
N GLN A 229 -8.56 6.93 10.67
CA GLN A 229 -9.58 7.99 10.67
C GLN A 229 -8.95 9.37 10.51
N THR A 230 -7.88 9.67 11.23
CA THR A 230 -7.20 10.96 11.09
C THR A 230 -6.74 11.19 9.65
N ILE A 231 -6.18 10.18 8.96
CA ILE A 231 -5.79 10.28 7.55
C ILE A 231 -7.01 10.46 6.63
N ALA A 232 -8.12 9.78 6.89
CA ALA A 232 -9.36 9.98 6.12
C ALA A 232 -9.87 11.42 6.23
N GLU A 233 -9.81 12.01 7.43
CA GLU A 233 -10.21 13.40 7.66
C GLU A 233 -9.23 14.41 7.02
N MET A 234 -7.92 14.13 7.02
CA MET A 234 -6.95 14.91 6.25
C MET A 234 -7.30 14.94 4.76
N LEU A 235 -7.67 13.79 4.18
CA LEU A 235 -8.06 13.71 2.78
C LEU A 235 -9.36 14.48 2.49
N LYS A 236 -10.41 14.28 3.31
CA LYS A 236 -11.67 15.03 3.17
C LYS A 236 -11.45 16.54 3.25
N PHE A 237 -10.58 16.98 4.17
CA PHE A 237 -10.17 18.37 4.26
C PHE A 237 -9.46 18.86 2.99
N ALA A 238 -8.50 18.10 2.46
CA ALA A 238 -7.81 18.47 1.22
C ALA A 238 -8.78 18.59 0.04
N ILE A 239 -9.73 17.65 -0.08
CA ILE A 239 -10.77 17.67 -1.11
C ILE A 239 -11.56 18.98 -1.04
N LYS A 240 -12.02 19.36 0.16
CA LYS A 240 -12.77 20.60 0.35
C LYS A 240 -11.91 21.85 0.10
N LYS A 241 -10.72 21.92 0.70
CA LYS A 241 -9.83 23.10 0.65
C LYS A 241 -9.31 23.37 -0.76
N TYR A 242 -8.85 22.33 -1.44
CA TYR A 242 -8.18 22.46 -2.74
C TYR A 242 -9.11 22.19 -3.93
N SER A 243 -10.35 21.72 -3.68
CA SER A 243 -11.27 21.29 -4.72
C SER A 243 -10.62 20.24 -5.66
N CYS A 244 -9.83 19.32 -5.11
CA CYS A 244 -9.26 18.20 -5.87
C CYS A 244 -10.34 17.12 -6.15
N SER A 245 -9.97 16.04 -6.84
CA SER A 245 -10.89 14.91 -7.06
C SER A 245 -11.40 14.35 -5.72
N ASP A 246 -12.66 13.91 -5.73
CA ASP A 246 -13.36 13.27 -4.60
C ASP A 246 -12.72 11.97 -4.10
N LYS A 247 -11.98 11.27 -4.96
CA LYS A 247 -11.21 10.08 -4.63
C LYS A 247 -9.71 10.28 -4.83
N ALA A 248 -8.94 9.64 -3.96
CA ALA A 248 -7.50 9.72 -3.91
C ALA A 248 -6.80 8.45 -4.39
N TYR A 249 -5.49 8.54 -4.47
CA TYR A 249 -4.59 7.40 -4.58
C TYR A 249 -3.77 7.29 -3.30
N LEU A 250 -3.46 6.06 -2.87
CA LEU A 250 -2.58 5.80 -1.74
C LEU A 250 -1.24 5.24 -2.21
N VAL A 251 -0.18 5.65 -1.54
CA VAL A 251 1.12 4.99 -1.64
C VAL A 251 1.80 4.98 -0.28
N GLY A 252 2.45 3.88 0.07
CA GLY A 252 3.23 3.82 1.29
C GLY A 252 4.30 2.74 1.29
N HIS A 253 5.23 2.87 2.22
CA HIS A 253 6.35 1.95 2.43
C HIS A 253 6.39 1.43 3.87
N SER A 254 6.69 0.15 4.06
CA SER A 254 6.83 -0.48 5.39
C SER A 254 5.57 -0.25 6.23
N SER A 255 5.66 0.34 7.43
CA SER A 255 4.49 0.74 8.23
C SER A 255 3.46 1.58 7.46
N GLY A 256 3.90 2.46 6.55
CA GLY A 256 3.02 3.22 5.67
C GLY A 256 2.35 2.35 4.59
N ALA A 257 2.98 1.26 4.16
CA ALA A 257 2.37 0.27 3.26
C ALA A 257 1.32 -0.58 3.98
N MET A 258 1.53 -0.88 5.27
CA MET A 258 0.52 -1.51 6.11
C MET A 258 -0.69 -0.58 6.27
N LEU A 259 -0.44 0.69 6.61
CA LEU A 259 -1.52 1.67 6.75
C LEU A 259 -2.23 1.92 5.41
N THR A 260 -1.52 1.85 4.28
CA THR A 260 -2.12 1.92 2.94
C THR A 260 -3.19 0.85 2.74
N GLN A 261 -2.93 -0.39 3.16
CA GLN A 261 -3.90 -1.48 3.05
C GLN A 261 -5.05 -1.31 4.07
N VAL A 262 -4.75 -0.90 5.30
CA VAL A 262 -5.77 -0.58 6.32
C VAL A 262 -6.70 0.54 5.84
N MET A 263 -6.16 1.62 5.27
CA MET A 263 -6.96 2.72 4.70
C MET A 263 -7.86 2.23 3.57
N ALA A 264 -7.34 1.36 2.71
CA ALA A 264 -8.08 0.78 1.59
C ALA A 264 -9.19 -0.20 2.02
N THR A 265 -9.19 -0.67 3.27
CA THR A 265 -10.23 -1.56 3.84
C THR A 265 -11.18 -0.85 4.81
N THR A 266 -10.69 0.13 5.56
CA THR A 266 -11.49 0.98 6.47
C THR A 266 -12.21 2.11 5.74
N TYR A 267 -11.60 2.74 4.73
CA TYR A 267 -12.19 3.84 3.94
C TYR A 267 -12.12 3.56 2.41
N PRO A 268 -12.61 2.41 1.94
CA PRO A 268 -12.50 1.96 0.54
C PRO A 268 -13.15 2.94 -0.45
N ASP A 269 -14.17 3.69 -0.03
CA ASP A 269 -14.90 4.64 -0.84
C ASP A 269 -14.07 5.87 -1.24
N LEU A 270 -13.06 6.23 -0.45
CA LEU A 270 -12.20 7.39 -0.66
C LEU A 270 -11.09 7.17 -1.70
N PHE A 271 -10.86 5.95 -2.16
CA PHE A 271 -9.68 5.61 -2.98
C PHE A 271 -10.05 5.00 -4.33
N VAL A 272 -9.28 5.37 -5.36
CA VAL A 272 -9.34 4.76 -6.70
C VAL A 272 -8.42 3.55 -6.78
N ALA A 273 -7.21 3.70 -6.25
CA ALA A 273 -6.18 2.67 -6.22
C ALA A 273 -5.15 2.96 -5.13
N ALA A 274 -4.43 1.93 -4.73
CA ALA A 274 -3.41 1.97 -3.69
C ALA A 274 -2.17 1.17 -4.11
N ALA A 275 -1.00 1.60 -3.63
CA ALA A 275 0.28 0.95 -3.85
C ALA A 275 1.01 0.73 -2.51
N ALA A 276 1.14 -0.52 -2.10
CA ALA A 276 1.79 -0.91 -0.84
C ALA A 276 3.16 -1.55 -1.14
N TYR A 277 4.22 -0.91 -0.67
CA TYR A 277 5.60 -1.40 -0.78
C TYR A 277 6.07 -2.00 0.55
N SER A 278 6.29 -3.30 0.59
CA SER A 278 6.82 -4.05 1.75
C SER A 278 5.88 -3.96 2.97
N GLY A 279 4.61 -4.29 2.78
CA GLY A 279 3.55 -4.22 3.80
C GLY A 279 2.99 -5.59 4.21
N VAL A 280 1.84 -5.58 4.89
CA VAL A 280 1.13 -6.80 5.34
C VAL A 280 -0.38 -6.67 5.05
N PRO A 281 -1.14 -7.79 4.95
CA PRO A 281 -2.59 -7.69 4.82
C PRO A 281 -3.22 -6.92 5.98
N SER A 282 -4.33 -6.25 5.70
CA SER A 282 -5.10 -5.50 6.69
C SER A 282 -5.53 -6.43 7.82
N GLY A 283 -5.19 -6.07 9.06
CA GLY A 283 -5.55 -6.82 10.27
C GLY A 283 -4.48 -7.80 10.72
N CYS A 284 -3.46 -8.06 9.90
CA CYS A 284 -2.35 -8.93 10.25
C CYS A 284 -1.58 -8.42 11.49
N PHE A 285 -1.38 -7.10 11.59
CA PHE A 285 -0.69 -6.47 12.72
C PHE A 285 -1.53 -6.26 13.98
N SER A 286 -2.78 -6.74 14.01
CA SER A 286 -3.66 -6.49 15.15
C SER A 286 -3.07 -7.03 16.46
N THR A 287 -3.18 -6.24 17.54
CA THR A 287 -2.81 -6.66 18.89
C THR A 287 -3.99 -6.59 19.87
N GLN A 288 -5.21 -6.37 19.37
CA GLN A 288 -6.45 -6.19 20.14
C GLN A 288 -6.46 -4.97 21.10
N LYS A 289 -5.36 -4.21 21.16
CA LYS A 289 -5.27 -2.98 21.92
C LYS A 289 -6.33 -1.99 21.46
N ALA A 290 -6.89 -1.22 22.38
CA ALA A 290 -7.91 -0.22 22.04
C ALA A 290 -7.37 0.88 21.11
N LYS A 291 -6.18 1.42 21.40
CA LYS A 291 -5.56 2.53 20.65
C LYS A 291 -4.03 2.47 20.63
N GLY A 292 -3.44 3.02 19.57
CA GLY A 292 -2.02 3.29 19.47
C GLY A 292 -1.23 2.13 18.86
N ALA A 293 -0.20 2.49 18.08
CA ALA A 293 0.65 1.56 17.36
C ALA A 293 1.34 0.56 18.28
N ASP A 294 1.48 -0.67 17.77
CA ASP A 294 2.09 -1.79 18.46
C ASP A 294 2.70 -2.76 17.43
N TRP A 295 3.62 -3.62 17.89
CA TRP A 295 4.33 -4.55 17.04
C TRP A 295 3.78 -5.98 17.19
N ASN A 296 3.39 -6.60 16.08
CA ASN A 296 2.98 -8.01 16.05
C ASN A 296 4.06 -8.85 15.37
N SER A 297 4.89 -9.53 16.18
CA SER A 297 6.00 -10.35 15.68
C SER A 297 5.56 -11.58 14.89
N THR A 298 4.37 -12.13 15.16
CA THR A 298 3.82 -13.27 14.40
C THR A 298 3.55 -12.86 12.96
N CYS A 299 2.90 -11.71 12.78
CA CYS A 299 2.68 -11.16 11.44
C CYS A 299 3.99 -10.70 10.78
N ALA A 300 4.80 -9.89 11.47
CA ALA A 300 6.06 -9.40 10.90
C ALA A 300 7.00 -10.54 10.48
N GLY A 301 7.09 -11.61 11.29
CA GLY A 301 7.85 -12.81 11.01
C GLY A 301 7.26 -13.70 9.91
N GLY A 302 6.06 -13.40 9.40
CA GLY A 302 5.42 -14.11 8.30
C GLY A 302 4.94 -15.51 8.67
N THR A 303 4.67 -15.79 9.95
CA THR A 303 4.27 -17.13 10.40
C THR A 303 2.78 -17.39 10.21
N LEU A 304 1.99 -16.36 9.92
CA LEU A 304 0.57 -16.50 9.55
C LEU A 304 0.44 -17.07 8.13
N ASN A 305 -0.37 -18.11 7.98
CA ASN A 305 -0.74 -18.69 6.70
C ASN A 305 -2.23 -19.02 6.75
N GLU A 306 -3.05 -17.98 6.56
CA GLU A 306 -4.48 -18.07 6.73
C GLU A 306 -5.18 -18.27 5.39
N SER A 307 -6.46 -18.66 5.45
CA SER A 307 -7.28 -18.82 4.25
C SER A 307 -7.62 -17.47 3.63
N LEU A 308 -7.93 -17.48 2.33
CA LEU A 308 -8.49 -16.31 1.64
C LEU A 308 -9.75 -15.80 2.36
N GLN A 309 -10.63 -16.70 2.79
CA GLN A 309 -11.88 -16.37 3.45
C GLN A 309 -11.64 -15.68 4.80
N TYR A 310 -10.64 -16.12 5.57
CA TYR A 310 -10.24 -15.44 6.79
C TYR A 310 -9.84 -13.99 6.49
N TRP A 311 -8.94 -13.78 5.53
CA TRP A 311 -8.46 -12.44 5.21
C TRP A 311 -9.54 -11.51 4.66
N VAL A 312 -10.45 -12.03 3.83
CA VAL A 312 -11.62 -11.29 3.35
C VAL A 312 -12.52 -10.89 4.51
N GLN A 313 -12.79 -11.80 5.45
CA GLN A 313 -13.61 -11.49 6.61
C GLN A 313 -12.95 -10.42 7.50
N GLN A 314 -11.64 -10.52 7.74
CA GLN A 314 -10.91 -9.51 8.51
C GLN A 314 -11.04 -8.11 7.87
N ALA A 315 -10.85 -8.00 6.55
CA ALA A 315 -11.02 -6.74 5.83
C ALA A 315 -12.48 -6.23 5.86
N ARG A 316 -13.48 -7.10 5.70
CA ARG A 316 -14.90 -6.71 5.76
C ARG A 316 -15.33 -6.26 7.16
N ASN A 317 -14.73 -6.82 8.22
CA ASN A 317 -14.98 -6.41 9.59
C ASN A 317 -14.49 -4.99 9.89
N MET A 318 -13.57 -4.44 9.08
CA MET A 318 -13.08 -3.07 9.26
C MET A 318 -14.08 -2.01 8.82
N TYR A 319 -15.03 -2.35 7.95
CA TYR A 319 -16.16 -1.48 7.62
C TYR A 319 -17.44 -2.31 7.43
N PRO A 320 -18.07 -2.75 8.54
CA PRO A 320 -19.26 -3.59 8.49
C PRO A 320 -20.38 -2.90 7.70
N GLY A 321 -20.95 -3.64 6.75
CA GLY A 321 -22.04 -3.14 5.91
C GLY A 321 -21.62 -2.41 4.64
N TYR A 322 -20.32 -2.17 4.40
CA TYR A 322 -19.86 -1.63 3.11
C TYR A 322 -20.27 -2.56 1.96
N LYS A 323 -20.92 -2.01 0.94
CA LYS A 323 -21.38 -2.70 -0.28
C LYS A 323 -20.75 -2.17 -1.57
N GLY A 324 -19.87 -1.18 -1.45
CA GLY A 324 -19.17 -0.61 -2.60
C GLY A 324 -18.00 -1.48 -3.06
N GLN A 325 -17.26 -1.00 -4.05
CA GLN A 325 -16.06 -1.66 -4.55
C GLN A 325 -14.85 -1.27 -3.70
N TYR A 326 -13.93 -2.21 -3.49
CA TYR A 326 -12.62 -1.92 -2.92
C TYR A 326 -11.73 -1.25 -3.98
N PRO A 327 -10.77 -0.40 -3.59
CA PRO A 327 -9.82 0.17 -4.53
C PRO A 327 -8.94 -0.93 -5.12
N ARG A 328 -8.34 -0.62 -6.26
CA ARG A 328 -7.38 -1.53 -6.87
C ARG A 328 -6.07 -1.49 -6.15
N MET A 329 -5.39 -2.63 -6.08
CA MET A 329 -4.23 -2.77 -5.22
C MET A 329 -3.01 -3.20 -6.01
N MET A 330 -1.92 -2.43 -5.88
CA MET A 330 -0.58 -2.86 -6.26
C MET A 330 0.20 -3.21 -5.00
N LEU A 331 0.63 -4.46 -4.89
CA LEU A 331 1.45 -4.98 -3.79
C LEU A 331 2.85 -5.23 -4.32
N VAL A 332 3.87 -4.70 -3.65
CA VAL A 332 5.27 -4.92 -4.05
C VAL A 332 6.06 -5.36 -2.82
N HIS A 333 6.84 -6.43 -2.91
CA HIS A 333 7.59 -6.95 -1.77
C HIS A 333 8.89 -7.65 -2.19
N GLY A 334 9.97 -7.40 -1.44
CA GLY A 334 11.25 -8.09 -1.61
C GLY A 334 11.24 -9.51 -1.03
N ASP A 335 11.81 -10.48 -1.74
CA ASP A 335 11.86 -11.87 -1.28
C ASP A 335 12.94 -12.14 -0.21
N GLN A 336 13.83 -11.18 0.06
CA GLN A 336 14.84 -11.20 1.14
C GLN A 336 14.51 -10.20 2.26
N ASP A 337 13.24 -9.80 2.38
CA ASP A 337 12.79 -8.90 3.44
C ASP A 337 12.85 -9.59 4.82
N ALA A 338 13.81 -9.16 5.65
CA ALA A 338 14.03 -9.68 6.98
C ALA A 338 13.29 -8.90 8.09
N VAL A 339 12.61 -7.80 7.75
CA VAL A 339 11.84 -6.99 8.73
C VAL A 339 10.37 -7.39 8.66
N ILE A 340 9.80 -7.40 7.46
CA ILE A 340 8.45 -7.84 7.17
C ILE A 340 8.56 -8.99 6.18
N ASN A 341 8.51 -10.20 6.70
CA ASN A 341 8.79 -11.40 5.93
C ASN A 341 7.94 -11.49 4.66
N PHE A 342 8.55 -11.94 3.56
CA PHE A 342 7.91 -12.05 2.24
C PHE A 342 6.62 -12.88 2.23
N ASN A 343 6.41 -13.81 3.17
CA ASN A 343 5.14 -14.52 3.25
C ASN A 343 3.94 -13.58 3.42
N ASN A 344 4.13 -12.40 4.04
CA ASN A 344 3.10 -11.35 4.10
C ASN A 344 2.64 -10.86 2.72
N HIS A 345 3.51 -10.89 1.71
CA HIS A 345 3.12 -10.60 0.33
C HIS A 345 2.07 -11.60 -0.16
N ARG A 346 2.29 -12.89 0.08
CA ARG A 346 1.35 -13.96 -0.31
C ARG A 346 0.02 -13.82 0.42
N GLU A 347 0.05 -13.55 1.73
CA GLU A 347 -1.16 -13.32 2.52
C GLU A 347 -1.93 -12.06 2.06
N ALA A 348 -1.22 -10.98 1.71
CA ALA A 348 -1.83 -9.79 1.12
C ALA A 348 -2.47 -10.09 -0.25
N VAL A 349 -1.81 -10.86 -1.12
CA VAL A 349 -2.39 -11.29 -2.42
C VAL A 349 -3.67 -12.09 -2.20
N LYS A 350 -3.70 -13.02 -1.23
CA LYS A 350 -4.94 -13.73 -0.86
C LYS A 350 -6.05 -12.76 -0.45
N GLN A 351 -5.76 -11.81 0.44
CA GLN A 351 -6.75 -10.83 0.91
C GLN A 351 -7.33 -10.02 -0.26
N TRP A 352 -6.46 -9.40 -1.06
CA TRP A 352 -6.89 -8.50 -2.11
C TRP A 352 -7.55 -9.23 -3.28
N CYS A 353 -7.08 -10.42 -3.66
CA CYS A 353 -7.78 -11.24 -4.64
C CYS A 353 -9.17 -11.62 -4.14
N GLY A 354 -9.29 -12.05 -2.88
CA GLY A 354 -10.58 -12.40 -2.29
C GLY A 354 -11.56 -11.21 -2.18
N LEU A 355 -11.08 -9.99 -1.93
CA LEU A 355 -11.92 -8.78 -1.91
C LEU A 355 -12.46 -8.40 -3.30
N HIS A 356 -11.82 -8.88 -4.37
CA HIS A 356 -12.22 -8.68 -5.76
C HIS A 356 -12.81 -9.95 -6.41
N ASP A 357 -13.12 -10.99 -5.60
CA ASP A 357 -13.65 -12.28 -6.06
C ASP A 357 -12.74 -13.00 -7.08
N LEU A 358 -11.43 -12.91 -6.89
CA LEU A 358 -10.38 -13.49 -7.73
C LEU A 358 -9.67 -14.67 -7.05
N ASN A 359 -9.13 -15.59 -7.84
CA ASN A 359 -8.28 -16.67 -7.33
C ASN A 359 -6.81 -16.23 -7.25
N PRO A 360 -6.18 -16.18 -6.06
CA PRO A 360 -4.80 -15.73 -5.88
C PRO A 360 -3.75 -16.64 -6.53
N GLU A 361 -4.09 -17.90 -6.81
CA GLU A 361 -3.17 -18.89 -7.39
C GLU A 361 -3.15 -18.86 -8.93
N THR A 362 -4.08 -18.16 -9.57
CA THR A 362 -4.23 -18.14 -11.04
C THR A 362 -4.27 -16.71 -11.57
N PRO A 363 -3.10 -16.03 -11.70
CA PRO A 363 -3.06 -14.72 -12.31
C PRO A 363 -3.42 -14.77 -13.80
N ASP A 364 -4.10 -13.73 -14.29
CA ASP A 364 -4.43 -13.56 -15.72
C ASP A 364 -3.15 -13.47 -16.56
N LYS A 365 -2.14 -12.81 -16.01
CA LYS A 365 -0.82 -12.63 -16.64
C LYS A 365 0.27 -12.71 -15.59
N LYS A 366 1.38 -13.33 -15.97
CA LYS A 366 2.59 -13.42 -15.15
C LYS A 366 3.82 -13.21 -16.02
N TYR A 367 4.64 -12.22 -15.70
CA TYR A 367 5.80 -11.86 -16.52
C TYR A 367 6.88 -11.10 -15.73
N PRO A 368 8.17 -11.21 -16.10
CA PRO A 368 9.22 -10.38 -15.51
C PRO A 368 9.06 -8.93 -15.96
N LEU A 369 9.37 -7.98 -15.07
CA LEU A 369 9.41 -6.56 -15.41
C LEU A 369 10.60 -6.30 -16.36
N PRO A 370 10.39 -5.83 -17.60
CA PRO A 370 11.48 -5.74 -18.58
C PRO A 370 12.66 -4.85 -18.15
N SER A 371 12.38 -3.79 -17.38
CA SER A 371 13.42 -2.88 -16.87
C SER A 371 14.17 -3.43 -15.66
N GLN A 372 13.61 -4.42 -14.96
CA GLN A 372 14.18 -5.08 -13.77
C GLN A 372 13.79 -6.56 -13.78
N PRO A 373 14.50 -7.42 -14.52
CA PRO A 373 14.09 -8.80 -14.72
C PRO A 373 14.00 -9.66 -13.45
N ASN A 374 14.63 -9.24 -12.34
CA ASN A 374 14.48 -9.85 -11.02
C ASN A 374 13.13 -9.53 -10.36
N TYR A 375 12.31 -8.67 -10.95
CA TYR A 375 10.95 -8.40 -10.50
C TYR A 375 9.96 -9.18 -11.35
N GLU A 376 9.06 -9.91 -10.71
CA GLU A 376 8.01 -10.67 -11.36
C GLU A 376 6.65 -10.03 -11.08
N ILE A 377 5.87 -9.76 -12.12
CA ILE A 377 4.55 -9.15 -12.03
C ILE A 377 3.49 -10.23 -12.27
N SER A 378 2.57 -10.36 -11.33
CA SER A 378 1.33 -11.12 -11.45
C SER A 378 0.14 -10.17 -11.49
N VAL A 379 -0.69 -10.26 -12.53
CA VAL A 379 -1.86 -9.40 -12.74
C VAL A 379 -3.12 -10.24 -12.61
N TYR A 380 -4.09 -9.75 -11.83
CA TYR A 380 -5.37 -10.41 -11.57
C TYR A 380 -6.55 -9.47 -11.89
N GLY A 381 -7.63 -10.02 -12.44
CA GLY A 381 -8.91 -9.35 -12.61
C GLY A 381 -8.80 -8.04 -13.39
N SER A 382 -8.15 -8.03 -14.55
CA SER A 382 -7.93 -6.79 -15.33
C SER A 382 -7.21 -5.69 -14.54
N SER A 383 -6.18 -6.06 -13.76
CA SER A 383 -5.43 -5.16 -12.87
C SER A 383 -6.24 -4.62 -11.69
N ALA A 384 -7.25 -5.37 -11.24
CA ALA A 384 -7.85 -5.15 -9.92
C ALA A 384 -6.83 -5.37 -8.80
N VAL A 385 -5.99 -6.39 -8.97
CA VAL A 385 -4.81 -6.66 -8.12
C VAL A 385 -3.58 -6.85 -9.00
N MET A 386 -2.48 -6.20 -8.63
CA MET A 386 -1.17 -6.40 -9.21
C MET A 386 -0.20 -6.76 -8.08
N ALA A 387 0.36 -7.95 -8.13
CA ALA A 387 1.34 -8.43 -7.16
C ALA A 387 2.72 -8.46 -7.81
N ILE A 388 3.70 -7.84 -7.17
CA ILE A 388 5.06 -7.72 -7.68
C ILE A 388 6.03 -8.31 -6.65
N SER A 389 6.62 -9.45 -6.99
CA SER A 389 7.68 -10.08 -6.21
C SER A 389 9.02 -9.55 -6.69
N ALA A 390 9.84 -9.01 -5.79
CA ALA A 390 11.15 -8.45 -6.11
C ALA A 390 12.26 -9.39 -5.62
N GLY A 391 12.84 -10.14 -6.54
CA GLY A 391 13.90 -11.11 -6.25
C GLY A 391 15.20 -10.43 -5.79
N HIS A 392 15.80 -10.97 -4.74
CA HIS A 392 17.02 -10.49 -4.08
C HIS A 392 16.90 -9.08 -3.48
N VAL A 393 15.68 -8.63 -3.19
CA VAL A 393 15.42 -7.32 -2.58
C VAL A 393 15.08 -7.50 -1.10
N THR A 394 15.68 -6.67 -0.25
CA THR A 394 15.47 -6.68 1.22
C THR A 394 14.27 -5.82 1.60
N HIS A 395 14.20 -5.32 2.85
CA HIS A 395 13.19 -4.36 3.33
C HIS A 395 13.41 -2.94 2.76
N ASP A 396 13.67 -2.87 1.46
CA ASP A 396 13.75 -1.62 0.74
C ASP A 396 12.36 -1.19 0.30
N ASN A 397 12.25 0.09 -0.07
CA ASN A 397 11.17 0.52 -0.95
C ASN A 397 11.65 0.34 -2.37
N PRO A 398 11.12 -0.63 -3.14
CA PRO A 398 11.41 -0.75 -4.56
C PRO A 398 11.20 0.55 -5.34
N ALA A 399 10.38 1.50 -4.90
CA ALA A 399 10.27 2.80 -5.55
C ALA A 399 11.61 3.58 -5.62
N LYS A 400 12.58 3.31 -4.73
CA LYS A 400 13.96 3.86 -4.81
C LYS A 400 14.78 3.21 -5.92
N GLY A 401 14.66 1.90 -6.09
CA GLY A 401 15.45 1.12 -7.06
C GLY A 401 14.80 1.01 -8.43
N MET A 402 13.48 1.13 -8.52
CA MET A 402 12.73 0.69 -9.69
C MET A 402 12.97 1.54 -10.95
N ARG A 403 13.43 2.80 -10.85
CA ARG A 403 13.27 3.83 -11.92
C ARG A 403 11.86 3.82 -12.55
N LEU A 404 10.91 3.14 -11.93
CA LEU A 404 9.52 3.12 -12.29
C LEU A 404 8.98 4.36 -11.62
N ARG A 405 8.48 5.29 -12.42
CA ARG A 405 7.06 5.31 -12.77
C ARG A 405 6.06 4.53 -11.88
N GLY A 406 6.32 4.12 -10.63
CA GLY A 406 5.36 3.43 -9.76
C GLY A 406 4.14 4.31 -9.52
N LEU A 407 4.37 5.61 -9.31
CA LEU A 407 3.33 6.63 -9.32
C LEU A 407 2.63 6.74 -10.68
N SER A 408 3.37 6.61 -11.78
CA SER A 408 2.77 6.64 -13.12
C SER A 408 1.96 5.38 -13.44
N VAL A 409 2.30 4.20 -12.90
CA VAL A 409 1.53 2.97 -13.00
C VAL A 409 0.26 3.11 -12.17
N LEU A 410 0.38 3.61 -10.93
CA LEU A 410 -0.76 3.92 -10.05
C LEU A 410 -1.75 4.90 -10.70
N ILE A 411 -1.26 5.96 -11.34
CA ILE A 411 -2.09 6.93 -12.09
C ILE A 411 -2.69 6.30 -13.36
N ARG A 412 -1.93 5.46 -14.08
CA ARG A 412 -2.38 4.77 -15.30
C ARG A 412 -3.45 3.72 -15.06
N LEU A 413 -3.65 3.30 -13.81
CA LEU A 413 -4.67 2.34 -13.52
C LEU A 413 -6.07 2.87 -13.93
N LYS A 414 -6.42 4.16 -14.03
CA LYS A 414 -7.79 4.68 -14.35
C LYS A 414 -8.78 3.72 -15.09
N LYS A 415 -9.98 3.55 -14.49
CA LYS A 415 -11.14 2.68 -14.86
C LYS A 415 -11.19 2.24 -16.35
N PRO A 416 -11.49 0.96 -16.68
CA PRO A 416 -11.95 0.64 -18.03
C PRO A 416 -13.19 1.50 -18.33
N SER A 417 -13.22 2.07 -19.53
CA SER A 417 -14.33 2.83 -20.10
C SER A 417 -15.66 2.10 -19.97
#